data_AF-M1ZW00-F1
#
_entry.id   AF-M1ZW00-F1
#
_cell.length_a   1.000
_cell.length_b   1.000
_cell.length_c   1.000
_cell.angle_alpha   90.00
_cell.angle_beta   90.00
_cell.angle_gamma   90.00
#
_symmetry.space_group_name_H-M   'P 1'
#
loop_
_entity.id
_entity.type
_entity.pdbx_description
1 polymer ?
#
loop_
_entity_poly.entity_id
_entity_poly.type
_entity_poly.pdbx_seq_one_letter_code
_entity_poly.pdbx_strand_id
1 'polypeptide(L)'
;KIYKEMRITDLLMELLNNSGYEAMLRESGEDERLENLAELKNSISDYENSAGEDTTLEDYLQEISLFTNSDLKENKDTINMMTLHTAKGLEFPYVFICEFNEGIFPSARTNTKEKMEEERRLAYVGYTRAKNALFLSDAEGVNYDGSYRFPSRFIFNTGKTYLNYLVELKESLIDDANEFISDSENSMNKSNNIKFKIGERIIHKLLGLGVIIGIDNDNSSYMIKFDNAETFRNISFSTQLDKADTNNLDIIKSNERKAIDHLEAERLEAE
;
A
#
# COMPACT_ATOMS: atom_id res chain seq x y z
N LYS A 1 -14.99 44.53 -12.42
CA LYS A 1 -13.76 44.73 -11.61
C LYS A 1 -12.77 43.65 -11.99
N ILE A 2 -11.48 43.95 -12.05
CA ILE A 2 -10.46 42.90 -12.15
C ILE A 2 -10.33 42.34 -10.73
N TYR A 3 -10.56 41.04 -10.54
CA TYR A 3 -10.53 40.38 -9.21
C TYR A 3 -9.20 40.62 -8.46
N LYS A 4 -8.13 40.95 -9.21
CA LYS A 4 -6.78 41.24 -8.72
C LYS A 4 -6.66 42.48 -7.83
N GLU A 5 -7.65 43.36 -7.83
CA GLU A 5 -7.64 44.59 -7.01
C GLU A 5 -8.61 44.48 -5.81
N MET A 6 -9.27 43.34 -5.65
CA MET A 6 -10.19 43.10 -4.55
C MET A 6 -9.47 42.34 -3.44
N ARG A 7 -9.83 42.66 -2.19
CA ARG A 7 -9.54 41.77 -1.07
C ARG A 7 -10.16 40.40 -1.35
N ILE A 8 -9.44 39.35 -0.98
CA ILE A 8 -9.83 37.96 -1.07
C ILE A 8 -11.15 37.74 -0.32
N THR A 9 -11.32 38.37 0.85
CA THR A 9 -12.58 38.30 1.61
C THR A 9 -13.76 38.88 0.79
N ASP A 10 -13.56 40.03 0.16
CA ASP A 10 -14.58 40.69 -0.68
C ASP A 10 -14.90 39.85 -1.92
N LEU A 11 -13.87 39.24 -2.53
CA LEU A 11 -14.01 38.34 -3.67
C LEU A 11 -14.80 37.07 -3.32
N LEU A 12 -14.51 36.45 -2.17
CA LEU A 12 -15.25 35.27 -1.70
C LEU A 12 -16.72 35.61 -1.45
N MET A 13 -17.01 36.75 -0.81
CA MET A 13 -18.39 37.18 -0.57
C MET A 13 -19.14 37.43 -1.89
N GLU A 14 -18.52 38.10 -2.86
CA GLU A 14 -19.13 38.32 -4.17
C GLU A 14 -19.38 37.00 -4.91
N LEU A 15 -18.44 36.05 -4.85
CA LEU A 15 -18.59 34.71 -5.43
C LEU A 15 -19.75 33.93 -4.80
N LEU A 16 -19.84 33.90 -3.46
CA LEU A 16 -20.88 33.15 -2.74
C LEU A 16 -22.28 33.72 -2.99
N ASN A 17 -22.38 35.04 -3.08
CA ASN A 17 -23.64 35.73 -3.40
C ASN A 17 -24.04 35.50 -4.87
N ASN A 18 -23.11 35.68 -5.81
CA ASN A 18 -23.41 35.57 -7.24
C ASN A 18 -23.66 34.13 -7.69
N SER A 19 -23.02 33.14 -7.05
CA SER A 19 -23.28 31.72 -7.31
C SER A 19 -24.59 31.22 -6.70
N GLY A 20 -25.16 31.95 -5.73
CA GLY A 20 -26.33 31.52 -4.96
C GLY A 20 -26.04 30.39 -3.97
N TYR A 21 -24.78 30.00 -3.77
CA TYR A 21 -24.40 28.85 -2.94
C TYR A 21 -24.78 29.04 -1.47
N GLU A 22 -24.54 30.24 -0.91
CA GLU A 22 -24.89 30.55 0.47
C GLU A 22 -26.42 30.59 0.69
N ALA A 23 -27.17 31.05 -0.31
CA ALA A 23 -28.63 31.03 -0.27
C ALA A 23 -29.18 29.59 -0.33
N MET A 24 -28.60 28.76 -1.20
CA MET A 24 -28.94 27.33 -1.30
C MET A 24 -28.73 26.59 0.03
N LEU A 25 -27.59 26.81 0.70
CA LEU A 25 -27.30 26.17 2.00
C LEU A 25 -28.27 26.61 3.11
N ARG A 26 -28.69 27.88 3.11
CA ARG A 26 -29.71 28.38 4.04
C ARG A 26 -31.08 27.75 3.80
N GLU A 27 -31.44 27.55 2.54
CA GLU A 27 -32.72 26.92 2.17
C GLU A 27 -32.73 25.41 2.47
N SER A 28 -31.58 24.73 2.32
CA SER A 28 -31.44 23.31 2.63
C SER A 28 -31.29 22.99 4.12
N GLY A 29 -31.06 24.01 4.97
CA GLY A 29 -30.89 23.83 6.42
C GLY A 29 -29.57 23.15 6.80
N GLU A 30 -28.52 23.30 5.98
CA GLU A 30 -27.19 22.72 6.23
C GLU A 30 -26.36 23.63 7.14
N ASP A 31 -26.76 23.75 8.41
CA ASP A 31 -26.16 24.66 9.40
C ASP A 31 -24.65 24.43 9.59
N GLU A 32 -24.19 23.17 9.62
CA GLU A 32 -22.75 22.83 9.71
C GLU A 32 -21.95 23.39 8.53
N ARG A 33 -22.52 23.40 7.32
CA ARG A 33 -21.83 23.95 6.15
C ARG A 33 -21.81 25.46 6.15
N LEU A 34 -22.85 26.10 6.69
CA LEU A 34 -22.87 27.55 6.89
C LEU A 34 -21.83 27.98 7.93
N GLU A 35 -21.65 27.19 8.99
CA GLU A 35 -20.61 27.42 10.00
C GLU A 35 -19.20 27.28 9.39
N ASN A 36 -18.94 26.20 8.64
CA ASN A 36 -17.67 26.03 7.90
C ASN A 36 -17.39 27.19 6.93
N LEU A 37 -18.44 27.72 6.28
CA LEU A 37 -18.30 28.87 5.39
C LEU A 37 -17.94 30.16 6.14
N ALA A 38 -18.50 30.35 7.33
CA ALA A 38 -18.16 31.46 8.20
C ALA A 38 -16.71 31.34 8.71
N GLU A 39 -16.27 30.13 9.06
CA GLU A 39 -14.89 29.84 9.44
C GLU A 39 -13.91 30.12 8.29
N LEU A 40 -14.23 29.70 7.06
CA LEU A 40 -13.43 30.03 5.88
C LEU A 40 -13.30 31.55 5.67
N LYS A 41 -14.39 32.30 5.82
CA LYS A 41 -14.36 33.77 5.73
C LYS A 41 -13.45 34.38 6.80
N ASN A 42 -13.52 33.89 8.04
CA ASN A 42 -12.67 34.36 9.13
C ASN A 42 -11.20 34.02 8.88
N SER A 43 -10.89 32.79 8.46
CA SER A 43 -9.52 32.35 8.14
C SER A 43 -8.88 33.18 7.03
N ILE A 44 -9.63 33.54 5.98
CA ILE A 44 -9.15 34.44 4.92
C ILE A 44 -8.90 35.83 5.48
N SER A 45 -9.82 36.36 6.30
CA SER A 45 -9.65 37.69 6.89
C SER A 45 -8.42 37.74 7.81
N ASP A 46 -8.17 36.69 8.59
CA ASP A 46 -7.00 36.59 9.46
C ASP A 46 -5.70 36.51 8.63
N TYR A 47 -5.72 35.75 7.54
CA TYR A 47 -4.63 35.70 6.58
C TYR A 47 -4.32 37.08 5.98
N GLU A 48 -5.33 37.77 5.45
CA GLU A 48 -5.18 39.14 4.89
C GLU A 48 -4.60 40.13 5.91
N ASN A 49 -5.06 40.04 7.17
CA ASN A 49 -4.55 40.86 8.26
C ASN A 49 -3.07 40.55 8.59
N SER A 50 -2.62 39.30 8.40
CA SER A 50 -1.27 38.85 8.74
C SER A 50 -0.25 39.05 7.60
N ALA A 51 -0.67 38.89 6.34
CA ALA A 51 0.21 38.92 5.17
C ALA A 51 0.45 40.35 4.62
N GLY A 52 -0.42 41.31 4.96
CA GLY A 52 -0.30 42.72 4.59
C GLY A 52 -1.08 43.10 3.32
N GLU A 53 -1.18 44.41 3.04
CA GLU A 53 -2.10 45.00 2.04
C GLU A 53 -1.83 44.58 0.57
N ASP A 54 -0.66 44.00 0.25
CA ASP A 54 -0.27 43.62 -1.12
C ASP A 54 -0.57 42.14 -1.46
N THR A 55 -1.32 41.44 -0.62
CA THR A 55 -1.53 39.99 -0.76
C THR A 55 -2.58 39.67 -1.84
N THR A 56 -2.23 38.77 -2.77
CA THR A 56 -3.14 38.38 -3.87
C THR A 56 -3.85 37.05 -3.60
N LEU A 57 -4.91 36.76 -4.36
CA LEU A 57 -5.58 35.46 -4.32
C LEU A 57 -4.61 34.32 -4.68
N GLU A 58 -3.74 34.54 -5.66
CA GLU A 58 -2.74 33.57 -6.07
C GLU A 58 -1.79 33.22 -4.93
N ASP A 59 -1.36 34.21 -4.14
CA ASP A 59 -0.51 33.99 -2.96
C ASP A 59 -1.23 33.15 -1.90
N TYR A 60 -2.49 33.48 -1.60
CA TYR A 60 -3.32 32.72 -0.66
C TYR A 60 -3.53 31.27 -1.09
N LEU A 61 -3.86 31.04 -2.37
CA LEU A 61 -4.05 29.69 -2.90
C LEU A 61 -2.76 28.88 -2.88
N GLN A 62 -1.62 29.54 -3.12
CA GLN A 62 -0.31 28.90 -2.99
C GLN A 62 -0.02 28.54 -1.52
N GLU A 63 -0.33 29.42 -0.58
CA GLU A 63 -0.10 29.15 0.85
C GLU A 63 -0.98 28.00 1.35
N ILE A 64 -2.28 28.03 1.07
CA ILE A 64 -3.20 26.93 1.41
C ILE A 64 -2.79 25.60 0.79
N SER A 65 -2.20 25.61 -0.40
CA SER A 65 -1.70 24.37 -1.01
C SER A 65 -0.52 23.75 -0.25
N LEU A 66 0.18 24.56 0.57
CA LEU A 66 1.31 24.14 1.39
C LEU A 66 0.91 23.77 2.81
N PHE A 67 -0.25 24.21 3.30
CA PHE A 67 -0.75 23.85 4.62
C PHE A 67 -0.92 22.33 4.74
N THR A 68 -0.31 21.75 5.76
CA THR A 68 -0.52 20.35 6.13
C THR A 68 -1.42 20.27 7.36
N ASN A 69 -2.06 19.11 7.59
CA ASN A 69 -2.84 18.86 8.81
C ASN A 69 -2.06 19.13 10.11
N SER A 70 -0.73 19.21 10.06
CA SER A 70 0.14 19.47 11.22
C SER A 70 0.22 20.95 11.61
N ASP A 71 -0.20 21.86 10.71
CA ASP A 71 -0.03 23.31 10.87
C ASP A 71 -1.24 23.99 11.54
N LEU A 72 -2.36 23.28 11.68
CA LEU A 72 -3.59 23.72 12.37
C LEU A 72 -3.50 23.65 13.91
N LYS A 73 -2.28 23.68 14.48
CA LYS A 73 -2.08 23.55 15.93
C LYS A 73 -2.54 24.79 16.67
N GLU A 74 -3.82 24.83 17.04
CA GLU A 74 -4.24 25.60 18.20
C GLU A 74 -3.68 24.94 19.47
N ASN A 75 -3.13 25.74 20.39
CA ASN A 75 -2.74 25.31 21.74
C ASN A 75 -3.98 24.96 22.58
N LYS A 76 -4.71 23.92 22.19
CA LYS A 76 -5.81 23.35 22.97
C LYS A 76 -5.33 22.06 23.64
N ASP A 77 -5.73 21.86 24.89
CA ASP A 77 -5.48 20.63 25.64
C ASP A 77 -6.41 19.52 25.12
N THR A 78 -5.99 18.88 24.02
CA THR A 78 -6.78 17.91 23.29
C THR A 78 -6.00 16.63 22.98
N ILE A 79 -6.72 15.54 22.75
CA ILE A 79 -6.14 14.29 22.27
C ILE A 79 -5.81 14.43 20.79
N ASN A 80 -4.56 14.16 20.42
CA ASN A 80 -4.11 14.19 19.03
C ASN A 80 -4.41 12.84 18.36
N MET A 81 -5.28 12.85 17.34
CA MET A 81 -5.53 11.70 16.48
C MET A 81 -4.80 11.88 15.15
N MET A 82 -4.01 10.89 14.75
CA MET A 82 -3.23 10.96 13.53
C MET A 82 -2.88 9.56 13.03
N THR A 83 -2.39 9.45 11.80
CA THR A 83 -1.88 8.19 11.25
C THR A 83 -0.45 7.94 11.73
N LEU A 84 0.01 6.68 11.67
CA LEU A 84 1.40 6.31 11.96
C LEU A 84 2.42 7.08 11.10
N HIS A 85 2.09 7.36 9.84
CA HIS A 85 2.95 8.12 8.92
C HIS A 85 3.13 9.56 9.38
N THR A 86 2.04 10.23 9.75
CA THR A 86 2.05 11.62 10.23
C THR A 86 2.69 11.76 11.62
N ALA A 87 2.77 10.68 12.40
CA ALA A 87 3.45 10.68 13.70
C ALA A 87 4.98 10.67 13.60
N LYS A 88 5.56 10.44 12.40
CA LYS A 88 7.01 10.36 12.21
C LYS A 88 7.69 11.67 12.63
N GLY A 89 8.70 11.56 13.50
CA GLY A 89 9.43 12.71 14.03
C GLY A 89 8.77 13.42 15.21
N LEU A 90 7.55 13.01 15.59
CA LEU A 90 6.87 13.47 16.81
C LEU A 90 7.10 12.48 17.95
N GLU A 91 6.89 12.92 19.19
CA GLU A 91 6.94 12.05 20.37
C GLU A 91 5.92 12.52 21.40
N PHE A 92 5.29 11.58 22.10
CA PHE A 92 4.21 11.85 23.05
C PHE A 92 4.44 11.07 24.35
N PRO A 93 4.02 11.60 25.52
CA PRO A 93 4.11 10.88 26.80
C PRO A 93 3.42 9.51 26.75
N TYR A 94 2.22 9.47 26.17
CA TYR A 94 1.39 8.29 26.05
C TYR A 94 0.94 8.13 24.59
N VAL A 95 1.03 6.92 24.06
CA VAL A 95 0.60 6.60 22.69
C VAL A 95 -0.34 5.41 22.71
N PHE A 96 -1.43 5.52 21.96
CA PHE A 96 -2.38 4.45 21.74
C PHE A 96 -2.34 4.08 20.26
N ILE A 97 -2.03 2.83 19.95
CA ILE A 97 -2.18 2.28 18.61
C ILE A 97 -3.45 1.44 18.59
N CYS A 98 -4.44 1.93 17.86
CA CYS A 98 -5.75 1.32 17.73
C CYS A 98 -5.82 0.38 16.53
N GLU A 99 -6.77 -0.56 16.56
CA GLU A 99 -7.05 -1.53 15.48
C GLU A 99 -5.81 -2.30 15.00
N PHE A 100 -5.02 -2.76 15.97
CA PHE A 100 -3.77 -3.47 15.72
C PHE A 100 -4.06 -4.95 15.38
N ASN A 101 -4.68 -5.15 14.23
CA ASN A 101 -5.17 -6.43 13.70
C ASN A 101 -4.52 -6.77 12.35
N GLU A 102 -4.37 -8.05 12.04
CA GLU A 102 -4.03 -8.48 10.68
C GLU A 102 -5.07 -7.98 9.67
N GLY A 103 -4.59 -7.50 8.53
CA GLY A 103 -5.42 -6.92 7.47
C GLY A 103 -5.66 -5.41 7.61
N ILE A 104 -5.59 -4.88 8.84
CA ILE A 104 -5.61 -3.43 9.12
C ILE A 104 -4.17 -2.94 9.25
N PHE A 105 -3.42 -3.52 10.20
CA PHE A 105 -2.01 -3.23 10.41
C PHE A 105 -1.27 -4.49 10.93
N PRO A 106 -0.55 -5.22 10.06
CA PRO A 106 -0.19 -4.85 8.68
C PRO A 106 -1.39 -4.84 7.73
N SER A 107 -1.37 -3.91 6.75
CA SER A 107 -2.45 -3.81 5.75
C SER A 107 -2.62 -5.11 4.96
N ALA A 108 -3.86 -5.49 4.63
CA ALA A 108 -4.16 -6.63 3.74
C ALA A 108 -3.50 -6.52 2.35
N ARG A 109 -3.09 -5.31 1.93
CA ARG A 109 -2.37 -5.06 0.66
C ARG A 109 -0.88 -5.44 0.71
N THR A 110 -0.40 -5.80 1.89
CA THR A 110 0.99 -6.22 2.14
C THR A 110 1.15 -7.66 1.73
N ASN A 111 1.41 -7.88 0.44
CA ASN A 111 1.47 -9.20 -0.19
C ASN A 111 2.88 -9.64 -0.60
N THR A 112 3.90 -8.86 -0.27
CA THR A 112 5.30 -9.21 -0.51
C THR A 112 6.09 -9.04 0.77
N LYS A 113 7.22 -9.75 0.87
CA LYS A 113 8.11 -9.62 2.03
C LYS A 113 8.62 -8.19 2.19
N GLU A 114 8.97 -7.52 1.09
CA GLU A 114 9.47 -6.14 1.13
C GLU A 114 8.44 -5.16 1.71
N LYS A 115 7.18 -5.27 1.30
CA LYS A 115 6.10 -4.47 1.87
C LYS A 115 5.89 -4.80 3.35
N MET A 116 6.01 -6.08 3.73
CA MET A 116 5.90 -6.50 5.13
C MET A 116 7.03 -5.90 6.00
N GLU A 117 8.25 -5.82 5.47
CA GLU A 117 9.34 -5.12 6.14
C GLU A 117 9.08 -3.62 6.29
N GLU A 118 8.39 -2.99 5.33
CA GLU A 118 8.00 -1.58 5.42
C GLU A 118 6.94 -1.35 6.51
N GLU A 119 5.90 -2.18 6.55
CA GLU A 119 4.89 -2.14 7.63
C GLU A 119 5.55 -2.38 9.00
N ARG A 120 6.53 -3.30 9.08
CA ARG A 120 7.28 -3.54 10.32
C ARG A 120 8.11 -2.32 10.74
N ARG A 121 8.74 -1.62 9.79
CA ARG A 121 9.42 -0.33 10.06
C ARG A 121 8.43 0.71 10.56
N LEU A 122 7.23 0.76 9.98
CA LEU A 122 6.18 1.68 10.43
C LEU A 122 5.69 1.35 11.84
N ALA A 123 5.57 0.07 12.19
CA ALA A 123 5.24 -0.38 13.54
C ALA A 123 6.30 0.09 14.55
N TYR A 124 7.58 -0.09 14.22
CA TYR A 124 8.70 0.40 15.01
C TYR A 124 8.67 1.92 15.20
N VAL A 125 8.35 2.68 14.15
CA VAL A 125 8.16 4.14 14.27
C VAL A 125 7.05 4.42 15.29
N GLY A 126 5.90 3.76 15.18
CA GLY A 126 4.79 3.88 16.13
C GLY A 126 5.20 3.62 17.58
N TYR A 127 5.91 2.52 17.81
CA TYR A 127 6.35 2.12 19.15
C TYR A 127 7.29 3.16 19.77
N THR A 128 8.20 3.70 18.95
CA THR A 128 9.17 4.71 19.39
C THR A 128 8.61 6.12 19.50
N ARG A 129 7.31 6.35 19.23
CA ARG A 129 6.67 7.64 19.50
C ARG A 129 6.35 7.83 20.99
N ALA A 130 6.24 6.74 21.75
CA ALA A 130 5.89 6.76 23.17
C ALA A 130 7.11 7.04 24.05
N LYS A 131 7.00 8.00 24.97
CA LYS A 131 8.03 8.28 25.99
C LYS A 131 7.85 7.48 27.26
N ASN A 132 6.61 7.37 27.77
CA ASN A 132 6.33 6.76 29.06
C ASN A 132 5.61 5.42 28.91
N ALA A 133 4.52 5.37 28.13
CA ALA A 133 3.79 4.13 27.90
C ALA A 133 3.18 4.07 26.50
N LEU A 134 3.19 2.85 25.95
CA LEU A 134 2.55 2.47 24.70
C LEU A 134 1.40 1.50 25.01
N PHE A 135 0.23 1.80 24.48
CA PHE A 135 -0.94 0.94 24.56
C PHE A 135 -1.27 0.43 23.15
N LEU A 136 -1.46 -0.88 23.04
CA LEU A 136 -1.87 -1.55 21.81
C LEU A 136 -3.26 -2.13 22.03
N SER A 137 -4.17 -1.91 21.09
CA SER A 137 -5.51 -2.52 21.14
C SER A 137 -5.84 -3.17 19.80
N ASP A 138 -6.33 -4.40 19.86
CA ASP A 138 -6.92 -5.14 18.75
C ASP A 138 -8.44 -5.26 18.93
N ALA A 139 -9.12 -5.73 17.88
CA ALA A 139 -10.54 -6.05 17.89
C ALA A 139 -10.78 -7.52 17.55
N GLU A 140 -11.65 -8.18 18.30
CA GLU A 140 -12.13 -9.54 17.98
C GLU A 140 -13.28 -9.50 16.95
N GLY A 141 -13.64 -10.68 16.43
CA GLY A 141 -14.82 -10.88 15.58
C GLY A 141 -14.47 -11.04 14.12
N VAL A 142 -15.33 -10.49 13.25
CA VAL A 142 -15.29 -10.72 11.80
C VAL A 142 -15.28 -9.37 11.08
N ASN A 143 -14.46 -9.26 10.04
CA ASN A 143 -14.44 -8.11 9.15
C ASN A 143 -15.69 -8.07 8.26
N TYR A 144 -15.93 -6.94 7.59
CA TYR A 144 -17.07 -6.76 6.68
C TYR A 144 -17.06 -7.74 5.50
N ASP A 145 -15.90 -8.29 5.14
CA ASP A 145 -15.73 -9.29 4.09
C ASP A 145 -15.93 -10.73 4.56
N GLY A 146 -16.25 -10.94 5.84
CA GLY A 146 -16.43 -12.26 6.43
C GLY A 146 -15.14 -12.93 6.94
N SER A 147 -13.97 -12.29 6.77
CA SER A 147 -12.72 -12.80 7.31
C SER A 147 -12.64 -12.62 8.83
N TYR A 148 -12.06 -13.59 9.52
CA TYR A 148 -11.86 -13.50 10.97
C TYR A 148 -10.78 -12.46 11.31
N ARG A 149 -10.97 -11.73 12.40
CA ARG A 149 -9.99 -10.76 12.89
C ARG A 149 -8.98 -11.45 13.79
N PHE A 150 -7.73 -11.41 13.37
CA PHE A 150 -6.60 -11.84 14.19
C PHE A 150 -5.86 -10.63 14.76
N PRO A 151 -5.28 -10.73 15.97
CA PRO A 151 -4.35 -9.73 16.48
C PRO A 151 -3.17 -9.58 15.52
N SER A 152 -2.63 -8.37 15.39
CA SER A 152 -1.48 -8.10 14.52
C SER A 152 -0.28 -8.96 14.91
N ARG A 153 0.44 -9.50 13.90
CA ARG A 153 1.72 -10.18 14.11
C ARG A 153 2.74 -9.36 14.88
N PHE A 154 2.66 -8.02 14.81
CA PHE A 154 3.60 -7.14 15.50
C PHE A 154 3.42 -7.16 17.02
N ILE A 155 2.25 -7.58 17.53
CA ILE A 155 2.05 -7.89 18.95
C ILE A 155 2.93 -9.09 19.33
N PHE A 156 2.82 -10.18 18.57
CA PHE A 156 3.59 -11.40 18.84
C PHE A 156 5.09 -11.21 18.65
N ASN A 157 5.51 -10.40 17.68
CA ASN A 157 6.92 -10.02 17.46
C ASN A 157 7.52 -9.26 18.65
N THR A 158 6.70 -8.55 19.44
CA THR A 158 7.16 -7.84 20.63
C THR A 158 7.57 -8.83 21.74
N GLY A 159 6.97 -10.03 21.75
CA GLY A 159 7.23 -11.07 22.73
C GLY A 159 6.43 -10.88 24.02
N LYS A 160 5.82 -11.97 24.52
CA LYS A 160 4.92 -11.96 25.68
C LYS A 160 5.55 -11.33 26.95
N THR A 161 6.86 -11.48 27.13
CA THR A 161 7.59 -10.93 28.29
C THR A 161 7.62 -9.40 28.35
N TYR A 162 7.41 -8.73 27.21
CA TYR A 162 7.45 -7.27 27.11
C TYR A 162 6.05 -6.65 27.06
N LEU A 163 5.00 -7.47 27.18
CA LEU A 163 3.61 -7.05 27.10
C LEU A 163 2.89 -7.33 28.41
N ASN A 164 2.09 -6.36 28.85
CA ASN A 164 1.13 -6.55 29.93
C ASN A 164 -0.27 -6.61 29.33
N TYR A 165 -0.90 -7.78 29.41
CA TYR A 165 -2.24 -8.00 28.86
C TYR A 165 -3.30 -7.56 29.86
N LEU A 166 -4.17 -6.63 29.45
CA LEU A 166 -5.38 -6.30 30.21
C LEU A 166 -6.35 -7.49 30.25
N VAL A 167 -6.42 -8.24 29.15
CA VAL A 167 -7.16 -9.48 29.01
C VAL A 167 -6.23 -10.47 28.31
N GLU A 168 -5.96 -11.62 28.93
CA GLU A 168 -5.15 -12.67 28.32
C GLU A 168 -5.85 -13.23 27.08
N LEU A 169 -5.11 -13.34 25.99
CA LEU A 169 -5.58 -13.97 24.76
C LEU A 169 -5.80 -15.46 25.00
N LYS A 170 -6.91 -15.99 24.49
CA LYS A 170 -7.18 -17.43 24.52
C LYS A 170 -6.11 -18.17 23.72
N GLU A 171 -5.65 -19.31 24.24
CA GLU A 171 -4.60 -20.11 23.59
C GLU A 171 -5.00 -20.52 22.16
N SER A 172 -6.25 -20.90 21.94
CA SER A 172 -6.77 -21.22 20.60
C SER A 172 -6.66 -20.03 19.63
N LEU A 173 -6.91 -18.80 20.09
CA LEU A 173 -6.80 -17.61 19.25
C LEU A 173 -5.33 -17.32 18.87
N ILE A 174 -4.41 -17.58 19.81
CA ILE A 174 -2.97 -17.43 19.56
C ILE A 174 -2.53 -18.46 18.51
N ASP A 175 -2.97 -19.70 18.63
CA ASP A 175 -2.65 -20.77 17.67
C ASP A 175 -3.20 -20.45 16.27
N ASP A 176 -4.48 -20.11 16.17
CA ASP A 176 -5.13 -19.74 14.90
C ASP A 176 -4.43 -18.53 14.24
N ALA A 177 -4.08 -17.51 15.04
CA ALA A 177 -3.37 -16.34 14.54
C ALA A 177 -1.96 -16.69 14.04
N ASN A 178 -1.22 -17.53 14.77
CA ASN A 178 0.11 -17.97 14.35
C ASN A 178 0.07 -18.80 13.06
N GLU A 179 -0.93 -19.67 12.90
CA GLU A 179 -1.15 -20.43 11.66
C GLU A 179 -1.42 -19.48 10.49
N PHE A 180 -2.36 -18.54 10.65
CA PHE A 180 -2.67 -17.53 9.64
C PHE A 180 -1.43 -16.70 9.24
N ILE A 181 -0.65 -16.24 10.22
CA ILE A 181 0.58 -15.48 9.99
C ILE A 181 1.61 -16.32 9.23
N SER A 182 1.80 -17.58 9.62
CA SER A 182 2.76 -18.49 8.97
C SER A 182 2.39 -18.72 7.50
N ASP A 183 1.12 -18.99 7.22
CA ASP A 183 0.63 -19.20 5.86
C ASP A 183 0.79 -17.96 4.99
N SER A 184 0.46 -16.79 5.56
CA SER A 184 0.66 -15.48 4.94
C SER A 184 2.13 -15.26 4.58
N GLU A 185 3.06 -15.49 5.51
CA GLU A 185 4.50 -15.32 5.27
C GLU A 185 5.05 -16.31 4.24
N ASN A 186 4.59 -17.57 4.27
CA ASN A 186 4.94 -18.58 3.29
C ASN A 186 4.48 -18.19 1.88
N SER A 187 3.29 -17.62 1.75
CA SER A 187 2.78 -17.09 0.48
C SER A 187 3.63 -15.92 -0.04
N MET A 188 3.98 -14.96 0.84
CA MET A 188 4.85 -13.83 0.48
C MET A 188 6.25 -14.29 0.05
N ASN A 189 6.79 -15.32 0.69
CA ASN A 189 8.07 -15.92 0.30
C ASN A 189 7.99 -16.61 -1.08
N LYS A 190 6.86 -17.23 -1.42
CA LYS A 190 6.63 -17.80 -2.77
C LYS A 190 6.50 -16.70 -3.82
N SER A 191 5.82 -15.59 -3.52
CA SER A 191 5.71 -14.44 -4.42
C SER A 191 7.06 -13.75 -4.67
N ASN A 192 8.00 -13.84 -3.73
CA ASN A 192 9.38 -13.36 -3.93
C ASN A 192 10.24 -14.29 -4.81
N ASN A 193 9.79 -15.51 -5.13
CA ASN A 193 10.45 -16.37 -6.11
C ASN A 193 10.11 -16.01 -7.56
N ILE A 194 9.47 -14.87 -7.81
CA ILE A 194 9.31 -14.33 -9.15
C ILE A 194 10.69 -13.86 -9.67
N LYS A 195 11.44 -14.79 -10.27
CA LYS A 195 12.78 -14.60 -10.84
C LYS A 195 12.77 -14.00 -12.24
N PHE A 196 11.68 -14.18 -12.98
CA PHE A 196 11.58 -13.85 -14.40
C PHE A 196 10.38 -12.93 -14.70
N LYS A 197 10.53 -12.07 -15.71
CA LYS A 197 9.52 -11.09 -16.14
C LYS A 197 8.73 -11.56 -17.35
N ILE A 198 7.56 -10.96 -17.57
CA ILE A 198 6.78 -11.16 -18.81
C ILE A 198 7.64 -10.74 -20.02
N GLY A 199 7.63 -11.57 -21.06
CA GLY A 199 8.44 -11.44 -22.27
C GLY A 199 9.82 -12.10 -22.16
N GLU A 200 10.24 -12.54 -20.97
CA GLU A 200 11.53 -13.18 -20.78
C GLU A 200 11.53 -14.63 -21.32
N ARG A 201 12.61 -14.99 -22.01
CA ARG A 201 12.78 -16.32 -22.58
C ARG A 201 13.50 -17.22 -21.59
N ILE A 202 12.92 -18.37 -21.32
CA ILE A 202 13.37 -19.33 -20.32
C ILE A 202 13.53 -20.72 -20.94
N ILE A 203 14.23 -21.59 -20.22
CA ILE A 203 14.39 -23.01 -20.53
C ILE A 203 13.84 -23.80 -19.35
N HIS A 204 12.89 -24.69 -19.62
CA HIS A 204 12.40 -25.69 -18.67
C HIS A 204 13.01 -27.05 -19.01
N LYS A 205 13.60 -27.74 -18.04
CA LYS A 205 14.35 -29.00 -18.26
C LYS A 205 13.63 -30.05 -19.09
N LEU A 206 12.30 -30.14 -18.96
CA LEU A 206 11.48 -31.15 -19.66
C LEU A 206 10.72 -30.60 -20.87
N LEU A 207 10.40 -29.30 -20.88
CA LEU A 207 9.48 -28.70 -21.87
C LEU A 207 10.23 -27.82 -22.88
N GLY A 208 11.53 -27.62 -22.69
CA GLY A 208 12.38 -26.84 -23.57
C GLY A 208 12.18 -25.34 -23.41
N LEU A 209 12.42 -24.63 -24.51
CA LEU A 209 12.36 -23.17 -24.58
C LEU A 209 10.92 -22.68 -24.51
N GLY A 210 10.71 -21.59 -23.77
CA GLY A 210 9.42 -20.91 -23.70
C GLY A 210 9.57 -19.44 -23.33
N VAL A 211 8.48 -18.69 -23.53
CA VAL A 211 8.39 -17.28 -23.17
C VAL A 211 7.33 -17.11 -22.10
N ILE A 212 7.65 -16.31 -21.08
CA ILE A 212 6.68 -15.95 -20.04
C ILE A 212 5.69 -14.96 -20.65
N ILE A 213 4.43 -15.35 -20.73
CA ILE A 213 3.36 -14.50 -21.27
C ILE A 213 2.53 -13.84 -20.16
N GLY A 214 2.61 -14.35 -18.93
CA GLY A 214 1.86 -13.85 -17.79
C GLY A 214 2.40 -14.38 -16.48
N ILE A 215 2.06 -13.70 -15.39
CA ILE A 215 2.41 -14.06 -14.02
C ILE A 215 1.11 -14.08 -13.24
N ASP A 216 0.75 -15.25 -12.72
CA ASP A 216 -0.42 -15.47 -11.90
C ASP A 216 0.05 -15.53 -10.43
N ASN A 217 -0.12 -14.41 -9.72
CA ASN A 217 0.29 -14.30 -8.32
C ASN A 217 -0.64 -15.09 -7.40
N ASP A 218 -1.92 -15.18 -7.73
CA ASP A 218 -2.92 -15.87 -6.91
C ASP A 218 -2.63 -17.37 -6.86
N ASN A 219 -2.24 -17.95 -8.01
CA ASN A 219 -1.84 -19.36 -8.10
C ASN A 219 -0.32 -19.58 -7.99
N SER A 220 0.46 -18.54 -7.69
CA SER A 220 1.93 -18.60 -7.59
C SER A 220 2.61 -19.29 -8.80
N SER A 221 2.21 -18.94 -10.02
CA SER A 221 2.68 -19.61 -11.23
C SER A 221 2.96 -18.67 -12.41
N TYR A 222 3.92 -19.06 -13.24
CA TYR A 222 4.18 -18.47 -14.55
C TYR A 222 3.27 -19.07 -15.60
N MET A 223 2.65 -18.22 -16.41
CA MET A 223 2.03 -18.64 -17.66
C MET A 223 3.10 -18.66 -18.73
N ILE A 224 3.54 -19.85 -19.15
CA ILE A 224 4.64 -20.03 -20.09
C ILE A 224 4.12 -20.61 -21.40
N LYS A 225 4.40 -19.92 -22.50
CA LYS A 225 4.19 -20.42 -23.86
C LYS A 225 5.47 -21.09 -24.33
N PHE A 226 5.49 -22.42 -24.33
CA PHE A 226 6.62 -23.21 -24.84
C PHE A 226 6.58 -23.25 -26.38
N ASP A 227 7.76 -23.26 -27.00
CA ASP A 227 7.88 -23.24 -28.47
C ASP A 227 7.26 -24.49 -29.12
N ASN A 228 7.38 -25.63 -28.44
CA ASN A 228 6.88 -26.93 -28.91
C ASN A 228 5.45 -27.25 -28.43
N ALA A 229 4.71 -26.27 -27.87
CA ALA A 229 3.36 -26.47 -27.37
C ALA A 229 2.38 -25.47 -27.98
N GLU A 230 1.18 -25.91 -28.36
CA GLU A 230 0.13 -25.04 -28.92
C GLU A 230 -0.54 -24.16 -27.86
N THR A 231 -0.59 -24.58 -26.60
CA THR A 231 -1.16 -23.83 -25.49
C THR A 231 -0.09 -23.36 -24.51
N PHE A 232 -0.41 -22.34 -23.72
CA PHE A 232 0.42 -21.97 -22.57
C PHE A 232 0.18 -22.96 -21.42
N ARG A 233 1.17 -23.06 -20.52
CA ARG A 233 1.08 -23.88 -19.31
C ARG A 233 1.38 -23.03 -18.09
N ASN A 234 0.66 -23.30 -17.01
CA ASN A 234 0.93 -22.72 -15.71
C ASN A 234 2.02 -23.53 -15.01
N ILE A 235 3.15 -22.89 -14.72
CA ILE A 235 4.33 -23.50 -14.11
C ILE A 235 4.61 -22.77 -12.79
N SER A 236 4.55 -23.49 -11.66
CA SER A 236 4.81 -22.94 -10.32
C SER A 236 6.11 -22.11 -10.27
N PHE A 237 6.12 -21.01 -9.50
CA PHE A 237 7.32 -20.22 -9.21
C PHE A 237 8.45 -21.05 -8.57
N SER A 238 8.12 -22.19 -7.95
CA SER A 238 9.10 -23.10 -7.36
C SER A 238 9.83 -23.98 -8.38
N THR A 239 9.36 -24.05 -9.62
CA THR A 239 9.97 -24.89 -10.66
C THR A 239 11.28 -24.27 -11.13
N GLN A 240 12.32 -25.11 -11.27
CA GLN A 240 13.62 -24.65 -11.75
C GLN A 240 13.55 -24.31 -13.25
N LEU A 241 13.75 -23.04 -13.56
CA LEU A 241 13.83 -22.47 -14.91
C LEU A 241 15.18 -21.78 -15.08
N ASP A 242 15.80 -21.94 -16.24
CA ASP A 242 17.05 -21.25 -16.61
C ASP A 242 16.76 -20.13 -17.60
N LYS A 243 17.54 -19.05 -17.56
CA LYS A 243 17.40 -17.94 -18.52
C LYS A 243 17.98 -18.36 -19.88
N ALA A 244 17.26 -18.10 -20.95
CA ALA A 244 17.77 -18.32 -22.31
C ALA A 244 18.65 -17.13 -22.73
N ASP A 245 19.93 -17.18 -22.39
CA ASP A 245 20.92 -16.22 -22.90
C ASP A 245 21.36 -16.59 -24.33
N THR A 246 21.84 -15.61 -25.11
CA THR A 246 22.20 -15.75 -26.53
C THR A 246 23.15 -16.92 -26.80
N ASN A 247 24.10 -17.21 -25.91
CA ASN A 247 24.99 -18.36 -26.03
C ASN A 247 24.28 -19.72 -25.95
N ASN A 248 23.20 -19.85 -25.16
CA ASN A 248 22.45 -21.10 -25.04
C ASN A 248 21.53 -21.34 -26.26
N LEU A 249 21.03 -20.27 -26.88
CA LEU A 249 20.20 -20.37 -28.09
C LEU A 249 20.96 -20.93 -29.29
N ASP A 250 22.23 -20.57 -29.45
CA ASP A 250 23.06 -21.07 -30.57
C ASP A 250 23.43 -22.55 -30.38
N ILE A 251 23.69 -22.96 -29.12
CA ILE A 251 23.97 -24.37 -28.78
C ILE A 251 22.74 -25.24 -29.06
N ILE A 252 21.55 -24.81 -28.64
CA ILE A 252 20.31 -25.57 -28.84
C ILE A 252 19.98 -25.70 -30.34
N LYS A 253 20.06 -24.61 -31.11
CA LYS A 253 19.86 -24.66 -32.57
C LYS A 253 20.88 -25.54 -33.29
N SER A 254 22.11 -25.59 -32.80
CA SER A 254 23.16 -26.46 -33.37
C SER A 254 22.91 -27.94 -33.08
N ASN A 255 22.36 -28.27 -31.91
CA ASN A 255 22.04 -29.63 -31.51
C ASN A 255 20.77 -30.15 -32.20
N GLU A 256 19.75 -29.30 -32.37
CA GLU A 256 18.54 -29.64 -33.15
C GLU A 256 18.87 -29.90 -34.62
N ARG A 257 19.74 -29.07 -35.24
CA ARG A 257 20.22 -29.33 -36.60
C ARG A 257 20.97 -30.65 -36.71
N LYS A 258 21.91 -30.93 -35.81
CA LYS A 258 22.64 -32.21 -35.81
C LYS A 258 21.74 -33.44 -35.64
N ALA A 259 20.68 -33.33 -34.84
CA ALA A 259 19.72 -34.41 -34.65
C ALA A 259 18.87 -34.66 -35.91
N ILE A 260 18.45 -33.58 -36.60
CA ILE A 260 17.73 -33.66 -37.87
C ILE A 260 18.64 -34.24 -38.96
N ASP A 261 19.87 -33.75 -39.08
CA ASP A 261 20.86 -34.23 -40.05
C ASP A 261 21.18 -35.73 -39.84
N HIS A 262 21.23 -36.19 -38.58
CA HIS A 262 21.45 -37.61 -38.26
C HIS A 262 20.25 -38.48 -38.63
N LEU A 263 19.02 -38.00 -38.41
CA LEU A 263 17.79 -38.71 -38.79
C LEU A 263 17.62 -38.77 -40.33
N GLU A 264 18.02 -37.72 -41.04
CA GLU A 264 18.02 -37.71 -42.51
C GLU A 264 19.10 -38.64 -43.09
N ALA A 265 20.29 -38.71 -42.46
CA ALA A 265 21.36 -39.63 -42.86
C ALA A 265 20.97 -41.10 -42.66
N GLU A 266 20.38 -41.46 -41.51
CA GLU A 266 19.88 -42.83 -41.26
C GLU A 266 18.77 -43.24 -42.25
N ARG A 267 17.97 -42.27 -42.72
CA ARG A 267 16.91 -42.52 -43.70
C ARG A 267 17.46 -42.76 -45.11
N LEU A 268 18.58 -42.15 -45.47
CA LEU A 268 19.27 -42.30 -46.75
C LEU A 268 20.11 -43.59 -46.83
N GLU A 269 20.60 -44.12 -45.71
CA GLU A 269 21.29 -45.42 -45.66
C GLU A 269 20.32 -46.62 -45.66
N ALA A 270 19.03 -46.38 -45.41
CA ALA A 270 17.99 -47.42 -45.37
C ALA A 270 17.22 -47.61 -46.70
N GLU A 271 17.51 -46.80 -47.74
CA GLU A 271 17.00 -46.91 -49.11
C GLU A 271 18.05 -47.53 -50.05
#